data_AF-A0A927A414-F1
#
_entry.id   AF-A0A927A414-F1
#
_cell.length_a   1.000
_cell.length_b   1.000
_cell.length_c   1.000
_cell.angle_alpha   90.00
_cell.angle_beta   90.00
_cell.angle_gamma   90.00
#
_symmetry.space_group_name_H-M   'P 1'
#
loop_
_entity.id
_entity.type
_entity.pdbx_description
1 polymer ?
#
loop_
_entity_poly.entity_id
_entity_poly.type
_entity_poly.pdbx_seq_one_letter_code
_entity_poly.pdbx_strand_id
1 'polypeptide(L)'
;MIQRLQQALDSGQTISGSDASFYFHELKEAKLMEEGDKWAEAHLKAIADYGVSPFSLYHPDVIKAYPEDFNRNWRKPWGIE
;
A
#
# COMPACT_ATOMS: atom_id res chain seq x y z
N MET A 1 -4.68 4.23 -7.76
CA MET A 1 -3.45 3.45 -8.01
C MET A 1 -2.82 3.80 -9.36
N ILE A 2 -3.20 3.14 -10.47
CA ILE A 2 -2.50 3.30 -11.76
C ILE A 2 -2.47 4.76 -12.26
N GLN A 3 -3.59 5.49 -12.16
CA GLN A 3 -3.63 6.89 -12.56
C GLN A 3 -2.61 7.77 -11.81
N ARG A 4 -2.33 7.46 -10.54
CA ARG A 4 -1.35 8.20 -9.74
C ARG A 4 0.08 7.88 -10.16
N LEU A 5 0.40 6.62 -10.44
CA LEU A 5 1.68 6.24 -11.04
C LEU A 5 1.89 6.94 -12.38
N GLN A 6 0.84 7.01 -13.21
CA GLN A 6 0.88 7.72 -14.48
C GLN A 6 1.14 9.21 -14.28
N GLN A 7 0.45 9.86 -13.36
CA GLN A 7 0.68 11.28 -13.03
C GLN A 7 2.10 11.54 -12.51
N ALA A 8 2.63 10.67 -11.65
CA ALA A 8 4.00 10.78 -11.15
C ALA A 8 5.02 10.66 -12.29
N LEU A 9 4.79 9.71 -13.21
CA LEU A 9 5.61 9.54 -14.41
C LEU A 9 5.54 10.76 -15.34
N ASP A 10 4.33 11.23 -15.64
CA ASP A 10 4.08 12.37 -16.55
C ASP A 10 4.69 13.68 -16.00
N SER A 11 4.73 13.83 -14.68
CA SER A 11 5.30 15.01 -14.00
C SER A 11 6.80 14.87 -13.69
N GLY A 12 7.43 13.74 -14.01
CA GLY A 12 8.83 13.46 -13.68
C GLY A 12 9.09 13.35 -12.18
N GLN A 13 8.06 13.05 -11.38
CA GLN A 13 8.14 12.92 -9.93
C GLN A 13 8.36 11.47 -9.51
N THR A 14 9.42 11.21 -8.75
CA THR A 14 9.65 9.90 -8.14
C THR A 14 8.73 9.69 -6.94
N ILE A 15 7.96 8.60 -6.94
CA ILE A 15 7.20 8.16 -5.74
C ILE A 15 8.17 7.70 -4.65
N SER A 16 7.85 7.99 -3.39
CA SER A 16 8.73 7.67 -2.26
C SER A 16 7.95 7.51 -0.96
N GLY A 17 8.63 7.06 0.10
CA GLY A 17 8.02 6.85 1.42
C GLY A 17 6.83 5.89 1.34
N SER A 18 5.77 6.20 2.08
CA SER A 18 4.58 5.34 2.16
C SER A 18 3.87 5.14 0.81
N ASP A 19 3.99 6.08 -0.14
CA ASP A 19 3.43 5.93 -1.49
C ASP A 19 4.14 4.78 -2.23
N ALA A 20 5.47 4.75 -2.18
CA ALA A 20 6.25 3.64 -2.74
C ALA A 20 6.04 2.32 -1.96
N SER A 21 6.01 2.37 -0.63
CA SER A 21 5.78 1.18 0.21
C SER A 21 4.46 0.48 -0.13
N PHE A 22 3.40 1.25 -0.39
CA PHE A 22 2.12 0.71 -0.82
C PHE A 22 2.26 -0.09 -2.12
N TYR A 23 2.84 0.47 -3.19
CA TYR A 23 2.98 -0.27 -4.46
C TYR A 23 3.90 -1.50 -4.32
N PHE A 24 4.97 -1.40 -3.55
CA PHE A 24 5.84 -2.55 -3.32
C PHE A 24 5.15 -3.68 -2.55
N HIS A 25 4.31 -3.36 -1.57
CA HIS A 25 3.47 -4.32 -0.88
C HIS A 25 2.51 -5.04 -1.84
N GLU A 26 1.74 -4.29 -2.64
CA GLU A 26 0.79 -4.86 -3.60
C GLU A 26 1.49 -5.78 -4.63
N LEU A 27 2.65 -5.36 -5.14
CA LEU A 27 3.43 -6.17 -6.10
C LEU A 27 3.97 -7.46 -5.47
N LYS A 28 4.44 -7.40 -4.22
CA LYS A 28 4.93 -8.58 -3.51
C LYS A 28 3.79 -9.55 -3.20
N GLU A 29 2.65 -9.05 -2.73
CA GLU A 29 1.46 -9.86 -2.49
C GLU A 29 1.00 -10.57 -3.78
N ALA A 30 0.87 -9.83 -4.88
CA ALA A 30 0.49 -10.37 -6.18
C ALA A 30 1.45 -11.48 -6.63
N LYS A 31 2.76 -11.26 -6.50
CA LYS A 31 3.77 -12.27 -6.84
C LYS A 31 3.63 -13.54 -5.98
N LEU A 32 3.45 -13.40 -4.67
CA LEU A 32 3.29 -14.56 -3.78
C LEU A 32 2.02 -15.36 -4.11
N MET A 33 0.94 -14.66 -4.48
CA MET A 33 -0.28 -15.31 -4.94
C MET A 33 -0.08 -16.06 -6.27
N GLU A 34 0.67 -15.49 -7.22
CA GLU A 34 1.08 -16.18 -8.45
C GLU A 34 1.93 -17.43 -8.16
N GLU A 35 2.75 -17.39 -7.10
CA GLU A 35 3.56 -18.51 -6.63
C GLU A 35 2.75 -19.58 -5.84
N GLY A 36 1.46 -19.33 -5.60
CA GLY A 36 0.51 -20.29 -5.05
C GLY A 36 0.07 -20.04 -3.60
N ASP A 37 0.52 -18.95 -2.97
CA ASP A 37 0.02 -18.56 -1.65
C ASP A 37 -1.46 -18.12 -1.73
N LYS A 38 -2.22 -18.38 -0.65
CA LYS A 38 -3.53 -17.74 -0.49
C LYS A 38 -3.35 -16.29 -0.10
N TRP A 39 -4.32 -15.45 -0.48
CA TRP A 39 -4.32 -14.01 -0.19
C TRP A 39 -3.87 -13.66 1.23
N ALA A 40 -4.47 -14.29 2.26
CA ALA A 40 -4.13 -13.99 3.66
C ALA A 40 -2.66 -14.31 4.03
N GLU A 41 -2.10 -15.37 3.45
CA GLU A 41 -0.70 -15.75 3.67
C GLU A 41 0.25 -14.82 2.91
N ALA A 42 -0.09 -14.52 1.65
CA ALA A 42 0.64 -13.57 0.81
C ALA A 42 0.70 -12.18 1.45
N HIS A 43 -0.43 -11.69 1.98
CA HIS A 43 -0.54 -10.41 2.66
C HIS A 43 0.40 -10.31 3.87
N LEU A 44 0.35 -11.31 4.75
CA LEU A 44 1.21 -11.35 5.95
C LEU A 44 2.70 -11.42 5.59
N LYS A 45 3.06 -12.22 4.58
CA LYS A 45 4.43 -12.31 4.08
C LYS A 45 4.90 -11.00 3.43
N ALA A 46 4.04 -10.32 2.66
CA ALA A 46 4.35 -9.04 2.04
C ALA A 46 4.56 -7.93 3.07
N ILE A 47 3.78 -7.91 4.17
CA ILE A 47 4.01 -7.01 5.31
C ILE A 47 5.39 -7.25 5.93
N ALA A 48 5.76 -8.52 6.13
CA ALA A 48 7.03 -8.89 6.76
C ALA A 48 8.26 -8.55 5.90
N ASP A 49 8.15 -8.64 4.57
CA ASP A 49 9.27 -8.47 3.62
C ASP A 49 9.89 -7.07 3.67
N TYR A 50 9.05 -6.04 3.78
CA TYR A 50 9.51 -4.64 3.74
C TYR A 50 9.83 -4.05 5.11
N GLY A 51 9.49 -4.73 6.20
CA GLY A 51 9.76 -4.28 7.57
C GLY A 51 9.13 -2.92 7.91
N VAL A 52 8.13 -2.48 7.14
CA VAL A 52 7.43 -1.22 7.35
C VAL A 52 6.21 -1.43 8.25
N SER A 53 5.78 -0.35 8.92
CA SER A 53 4.56 -0.41 9.74
C SER A 53 3.37 -0.78 8.85
N PRO A 54 2.49 -1.72 9.26
CA PRO A 54 1.28 -2.01 8.52
C PRO A 54 0.51 -0.73 8.19
N PHE A 55 0.43 0.23 9.13
CA PHE A 55 -0.27 1.51 8.94
C PHE A 55 0.26 2.39 7.79
N SER A 56 1.43 2.08 7.22
CA SER A 56 1.99 2.76 6.05
C SER A 56 1.72 2.06 4.71
N LEU A 57 1.04 0.90 4.75
CA LEU A 57 0.82 0.02 3.60
C LEU A 57 -0.51 0.22 2.89
N TYR A 58 -1.29 1.25 3.23
CA TYR A 58 -2.45 1.62 2.42
C TYR A 58 -2.39 3.09 2.08
N HIS A 59 -2.51 3.39 0.79
CA HIS A 59 -2.57 4.75 0.29
C HIS A 59 -3.81 5.49 0.85
N PRO A 60 -3.76 6.82 1.06
CA PRO A 60 -4.89 7.64 1.52
C PRO A 60 -6.21 7.40 0.79
N ASP A 61 -6.16 7.17 -0.52
CA ASP A 61 -7.36 6.92 -1.32
C ASP A 61 -8.07 5.63 -0.91
N VAL A 62 -7.33 4.59 -0.54
CA VAL A 62 -7.89 3.31 -0.06
C VAL A 62 -8.49 3.53 1.33
N ILE A 63 -7.76 4.19 2.22
CA ILE A 63 -8.21 4.52 3.58
C ILE A 63 -9.53 5.33 3.54
N LYS A 64 -9.63 6.29 2.61
CA LYS A 64 -10.83 7.12 2.43
C LYS A 64 -11.99 6.37 1.77
N ALA A 65 -11.71 5.40 0.90
CA ALA A 65 -12.73 4.59 0.23
C ALA A 65 -13.40 3.56 1.16
N TYR A 66 -12.69 3.11 2.20
CA TYR A 66 -13.15 2.08 3.14
C TYR A 66 -13.08 2.57 4.61
N PRO A 67 -13.82 3.62 4.99
CA PRO A 67 -13.68 4.26 6.30
C PRO A 67 -14.01 3.34 7.49
N GLU A 68 -14.82 2.30 7.28
CA GLU A 68 -15.18 1.28 8.28
C GLU A 68 -14.03 0.31 8.58
N ASP A 69 -13.16 0.05 7.60
CA ASP A 69 -12.03 -0.87 7.72
C ASP A 69 -10.77 -0.16 8.25
N PHE A 70 -10.68 1.17 8.05
CA PHE A 70 -9.51 1.98 8.38
C PHE A 70 -9.77 3.00 9.50
N ASN A 71 -9.48 2.57 10.73
CA ASN A 71 -9.55 3.41 11.93
C ASN A 71 -8.45 4.49 11.99
N ARG A 72 -8.46 5.31 13.06
CA ARG A 72 -7.55 6.45 13.25
C ARG A 72 -6.06 6.10 13.14
N ASN A 73 -5.65 4.88 13.47
CA ASN A 73 -4.25 4.46 13.40
C ASN A 73 -3.74 4.41 11.95
N TRP A 74 -4.63 4.07 11.01
CA TRP A 74 -4.33 4.07 9.58
C TRP A 74 -4.35 5.48 8.99
N ARG A 75 -5.17 6.38 9.52
CA ARG A 75 -5.32 7.76 9.03
C ARG A 75 -4.17 8.69 9.45
N LYS A 76 -3.68 8.51 10.68
CA LYS A 76 -2.68 9.39 11.31
C LYS A 76 -1.37 9.53 10.52
N PRO A 77 -0.75 8.47 9.98
CA PRO A 77 0.49 8.58 9.20
C PRO A 77 0.35 9.43 7.93
N TRP A 78 -0.88 9.59 7.45
CA TRP A 78 -1.20 10.30 6.21
C TRP A 78 -1.79 11.70 6.42
N GLY A 79 -1.92 12.15 7.67
CA GLY A 79 -2.53 13.44 7.98
C GLY A 79 -4.01 13.52 7.59
N ILE A 80 -4.71 12.38 7.58
CA ILE A 80 -6.15 12.32 7.34
C ILE A 80 -6.84 12.44 8.71
N GLU A 81 -7.74 13.41 8.88
CA GLU A 81 -8.59 13.53 10.09
C GLU A 81 -9.76 12.52 10.07
#